data_AF-A0A8J6UP32-F1
#
_entry.id   AF-A0A8J6UP32-F1
#
_cell.length_a   1.000
_cell.length_b   1.000
_cell.length_c   1.000
_cell.angle_alpha   90.00
_cell.angle_beta   90.00
_cell.angle_gamma   90.00
#
_symmetry.space_group_name_H-M   'P 1'
#
loop_
_entity.id
_entity.type
_entity.pdbx_description
1 polymer ?
#
loop_
_entity_poly.entity_id
_entity_poly.type
_entity_poly.pdbx_seq_one_letter_code
_entity_poly.pdbx_strand_id
1 'polypeptide(L)'
;MRLSYRGAQYESELPTFQMLEGDVVGKYRGQNLRLQYPYPKHIPVPQTPLDLKYRGIAYSTHRPMQVEDLIASQSATAASQVNPLQNVRQRVLKEVEETHRTNIYRSLERRLQVAKNLGDQRLIGMLESELQQIV
;
A
#
# COMPACT_ATOMS: atom_id res chain seq x y z
N MET A 1 -8.42 -31.02 -12.80
CA MET A 1 -7.25 -31.41 -13.61
C MET A 1 -6.22 -32.03 -12.68
N ARG A 2 -5.62 -33.18 -13.02
CA ARG A 2 -4.60 -33.83 -12.18
C ARG A 2 -3.21 -33.33 -12.59
N LEU A 3 -2.35 -33.04 -11.62
CA LEU A 3 -0.96 -32.64 -11.88
C LEU A 3 -0.12 -33.90 -12.10
N SER A 4 0.66 -33.93 -13.18
CA SER A 4 1.61 -35.01 -13.45
C SER A 4 2.97 -34.44 -13.81
N TYR A 5 4.03 -35.04 -13.25
CA TYR A 5 5.41 -34.67 -13.55
C TYR A 5 6.27 -35.92 -13.66
N ARG A 6 7.01 -36.05 -14.78
CA ARG A 6 7.86 -37.22 -15.10
C ARG A 6 7.15 -38.58 -14.95
N GLY A 7 5.88 -38.65 -15.34
CA GLY A 7 5.08 -39.88 -15.28
C GLY A 7 4.48 -40.20 -13.91
N ALA A 8 4.84 -39.47 -12.85
CA ALA A 8 4.19 -39.58 -11.55
C ALA A 8 2.93 -38.69 -11.52
N GLN A 9 1.82 -39.26 -11.02
CA GLN A 9 0.59 -38.52 -10.77
C GLN A 9 0.62 -37.98 -9.34
N TYR A 10 0.34 -36.70 -9.20
CA TYR A 10 0.26 -36.03 -7.90
C TYR A 10 -1.21 -35.77 -7.57
N GLU A 11 -1.60 -36.19 -6.38
CA GLU A 11 -2.86 -35.78 -5.78
C GLU A 11 -2.63 -34.42 -5.10
N SER A 12 -3.37 -33.41 -5.55
CA SER A 12 -3.32 -32.07 -4.95
C SER A 12 -4.42 -31.96 -3.92
N GLU A 13 -4.10 -32.24 -2.66
CA GLU A 13 -4.97 -31.91 -1.54
C GLU A 13 -4.84 -30.41 -1.26
N LEU A 14 -5.75 -29.61 -1.81
CA LEU A 14 -5.85 -28.21 -1.43
C LEU A 14 -6.49 -28.14 -0.04
N PRO A 15 -5.83 -27.51 0.95
CA PRO A 15 -6.43 -27.35 2.26
C PRO A 15 -7.70 -26.51 2.16
N THR A 16 -8.81 -27.08 2.62
CA THR A 16 -10.09 -26.38 2.70
C THR A 16 -10.10 -25.54 3.98
N PHE A 17 -10.15 -24.22 3.84
CA PHE A 17 -10.16 -23.29 4.98
C PHE A 17 -11.59 -22.97 5.42
N GLN A 18 -11.85 -23.03 6.73
CA GLN A 18 -13.08 -22.49 7.29
C GLN A 18 -12.97 -20.96 7.36
N MET A 19 -13.86 -20.28 6.63
CA MET A 19 -14.00 -18.83 6.64
C MET A 19 -15.11 -18.42 7.62
N LEU A 20 -14.88 -17.36 8.40
CA LEU A 20 -15.90 -16.71 9.22
C LEU A 20 -16.32 -15.40 8.57
N GLU A 21 -17.62 -15.09 8.64
CA GLU A 21 -18.14 -13.80 8.23
C GLU A 21 -17.80 -12.74 9.30
N GLY A 22 -17.45 -11.53 8.84
CA GLY A 22 -17.15 -10.38 9.69
C GLY A 22 -18.40 -9.82 10.37
N ASP A 23 -18.29 -9.54 11.66
CA ASP A 23 -19.31 -8.81 12.43
C ASP A 23 -19.31 -7.31 12.13
N VAL A 24 -20.29 -6.59 12.68
CA VAL A 24 -20.38 -5.11 12.59
C VAL A 24 -19.14 -4.50 13.24
N VAL A 25 -18.26 -3.91 12.42
CA VAL A 25 -16.96 -3.36 12.86
C VAL A 25 -17.10 -1.98 13.49
N GLY A 26 -18.20 -1.27 13.21
CA GLY A 26 -18.47 0.01 13.85
C GLY A 26 -19.73 0.69 13.35
N LYS A 27 -19.91 1.97 13.72
CA LYS A 27 -20.98 2.84 13.21
C LYS A 27 -20.37 4.08 12.57
N TYR A 28 -20.79 4.39 11.35
CA TYR A 28 -20.43 5.63 10.68
C TYR A 28 -21.71 6.42 10.33
N ARG A 29 -21.80 7.67 10.81
CA ARG A 29 -22.97 8.55 10.65
C ARG A 29 -24.30 7.87 11.02
N GLY A 30 -24.32 7.13 12.13
CA GLY A 30 -25.50 6.43 12.62
C GLY A 30 -25.85 5.13 11.86
N GLN A 31 -25.17 4.82 10.76
CA GLN A 31 -25.32 3.56 10.05
C GLN A 31 -24.24 2.56 10.50
N ASN A 32 -24.62 1.28 10.60
CA ASN A 32 -23.69 0.21 10.95
C ASN A 32 -22.75 -0.05 9.77
N LEU A 33 -21.44 0.07 10.01
CA LEU A 33 -20.42 -0.37 9.07
C LEU A 33 -20.21 -1.87 9.25
N ARG A 34 -20.70 -2.64 8.28
CA ARG A 34 -20.41 -4.08 8.16
C ARG A 34 -19.25 -4.27 7.20
N LEU A 35 -18.14 -4.78 7.70
CA LEU A 35 -17.05 -5.24 6.83
C LEU A 35 -17.31 -6.71 6.54
N GLN A 36 -18.06 -6.99 5.46
CA GLN A 36 -18.32 -8.34 4.97
C GLN A 36 -17.09 -8.92 4.25
N TYR A 37 -15.95 -8.98 4.95
CA TYR A 37 -14.77 -9.66 4.46
C TYR A 37 -14.65 -10.99 5.19
N PRO A 38 -14.83 -12.13 4.50
CA PRO A 38 -14.63 -13.43 5.11
C PRO A 38 -13.16 -13.57 5.49
N TYR A 39 -12.88 -13.88 6.75
CA TYR A 39 -11.52 -14.09 7.25
C TYR A 39 -11.34 -15.54 7.72
N PRO A 40 -10.13 -16.12 7.61
CA PRO A 40 -9.87 -17.47 8.08
C PRO A 40 -10.10 -17.57 9.59
N LYS A 41 -10.84 -18.59 10.03
CA LYS A 41 -11.10 -18.83 11.46
C LYS A 41 -9.83 -19.06 12.28
N HIS A 42 -8.84 -19.70 11.67
CA HIS A 42 -7.60 -20.10 12.30
C HIS A 42 -6.41 -19.55 11.52
N ILE A 43 -5.46 -18.92 12.23
CA ILE A 43 -4.22 -18.44 11.65
C ILE A 43 -3.37 -19.67 11.28
N PRO A 44 -3.02 -19.91 10.01
CA PRO A 44 -2.23 -21.08 9.65
C PRO A 44 -0.88 -21.02 10.37
N VAL A 45 -0.51 -22.13 11.01
CA VAL A 45 0.82 -22.27 11.62
C VAL A 45 1.85 -22.26 10.50
N PRO A 46 2.89 -21.41 10.56
CA PRO A 46 3.94 -21.42 9.54
C PRO A 46 4.64 -22.78 9.52
N GLN A 47 4.76 -23.37 8.33
CA GLN A 47 5.52 -24.61 8.17
C GLN A 47 7.00 -24.34 8.40
N THR A 48 7.67 -25.26 9.08
CA THR A 48 9.11 -25.19 9.30
C THR A 48 9.86 -25.39 7.98
N PRO A 49 10.94 -24.64 7.71
CA PRO A 49 11.73 -24.84 6.50
C PRO A 49 12.30 -26.26 6.49
N LEU A 50 12.11 -26.97 5.38
CA LEU A 50 12.69 -28.29 5.19
C LEU A 50 13.97 -28.18 4.38
N ASP A 51 15.08 -28.66 4.93
CA ASP A 51 16.37 -28.74 4.24
C ASP A 51 16.40 -29.99 3.38
N LEU A 52 16.29 -29.80 2.07
CA LEU A 52 16.24 -30.84 1.07
C LEU A 52 17.52 -30.87 0.23
N LYS A 53 17.80 -32.01 -0.41
CA LYS A 53 18.95 -32.18 -1.30
C LYS A 53 18.52 -32.82 -2.60
N TYR A 54 18.84 -32.21 -3.74
CA TYR A 54 18.57 -32.75 -5.06
C TYR A 54 19.87 -32.78 -5.85
N ARG A 55 20.26 -33.97 -6.32
CA ARG A 55 21.53 -34.20 -7.05
C ARG A 55 22.75 -33.60 -6.34
N GLY A 56 22.81 -33.73 -5.01
CA GLY A 56 23.92 -33.21 -4.18
C GLY A 56 23.84 -31.72 -3.85
N ILE A 57 22.90 -30.97 -4.44
CA ILE A 57 22.70 -29.54 -4.17
C ILE A 57 21.64 -29.38 -3.08
N ALA A 58 21.97 -28.64 -2.02
CA ALA A 58 21.03 -28.32 -0.95
C ALA A 58 20.05 -27.22 -1.39
N TYR A 59 18.78 -27.39 -1.07
CA TYR A 59 17.72 -26.39 -1.28
C TYR A 59 16.73 -26.45 -0.11
N SER A 60 16.11 -25.32 0.24
CA SER A 60 15.09 -25.29 1.29
C SER A 60 13.79 -24.68 0.79
N THR A 61 12.67 -25.20 1.29
CA THR A 61 11.31 -24.87 0.82
C THR A 61 10.90 -23.42 1.12
N HIS A 62 11.42 -22.85 2.19
CA HIS A 62 11.06 -21.52 2.68
C HIS A 62 12.27 -20.60 2.84
N ARG A 63 13.35 -20.76 2.04
CA ARG A 63 14.43 -19.77 2.05
C ARG A 63 13.83 -18.43 1.59
N PRO A 64 13.71 -17.41 2.45
CA PRO A 64 13.42 -16.08 1.95
C PRO A 64 14.56 -15.73 1.00
N MET A 65 14.23 -15.25 -0.20
CA MET A 65 15.23 -14.76 -1.15
C MET A 65 16.01 -13.65 -0.44
N GLN A 66 17.21 -13.98 0.05
CA GLN A 66 18.09 -13.05 0.75
C GLN A 66 18.47 -11.97 -0.27
N VAL A 67 18.29 -10.71 0.11
CA VAL A 67 18.52 -9.55 -0.77
C VAL A 67 19.98 -9.54 -1.25
N GLU A 68 20.87 -10.15 -0.49
CA GLU A 68 22.29 -10.35 -0.78
C GLU A 68 22.53 -11.19 -2.05
N ASP A 69 21.72 -12.22 -2.31
CA ASP A 69 21.82 -13.04 -3.52
C ASP A 69 21.34 -12.27 -4.78
N LEU A 70 20.43 -11.30 -4.59
CA LEU A 70 19.99 -10.37 -5.64
C LEU A 70 21.01 -9.26 -5.89
N ILE A 71 21.68 -8.76 -4.86
CA ILE A 71 22.71 -7.72 -4.99
C ILE A 71 23.91 -8.28 -5.77
N ALA A 72 24.35 -9.51 -5.46
CA ALA A 72 25.48 -10.14 -6.15
C ALA A 72 25.20 -10.39 -7.65
N SER A 73 23.94 -10.65 -8.02
CA SER A 73 23.52 -10.85 -9.41
C SER A 73 23.16 -9.53 -10.14
N GLN A 74 22.87 -8.45 -9.41
CA GLN A 74 22.63 -7.11 -9.97
C GLN A 74 23.90 -6.27 -10.14
N SER A 75 24.97 -6.52 -9.38
CA SER A 75 26.24 -5.80 -9.54
C SER A 75 26.94 -6.05 -10.89
N ALA A 76 26.54 -7.09 -11.63
CA ALA A 76 27.02 -7.33 -12.99
C ALA A 76 26.25 -6.54 -14.07
N THR A 77 25.10 -5.94 -13.75
CA THR A 77 24.22 -5.23 -14.70
C THR A 77 23.84 -3.81 -14.27
N ALA A 78 24.30 -3.32 -13.12
CA ALA A 78 23.95 -2.02 -12.52
C ALA A 78 24.61 -0.78 -13.18
N ALA A 79 25.01 -0.85 -14.45
CA ALA A 79 25.33 0.34 -15.24
C ALA A 79 24.24 0.52 -16.30
N SER A 80 23.34 1.49 -16.07
CA SER A 80 22.19 1.87 -16.91
C SER A 80 20.93 1.00 -16.80
N GLN A 81 20.02 1.40 -15.90
CA GLN A 81 18.58 1.39 -16.20
C GLN A 81 17.83 2.25 -15.16
N VAL A 82 17.57 3.51 -15.54
CA VAL A 82 16.72 4.44 -14.80
C VAL A 82 15.28 3.99 -15.02
N ASN A 83 14.62 3.46 -13.99
CA ASN A 83 13.27 2.90 -14.11
C ASN A 83 12.23 4.00 -14.45
N PRO A 84 11.56 3.97 -15.62
CA PRO A 84 10.65 5.03 -16.06
C PRO A 84 9.43 5.20 -15.13
N LEU A 85 9.04 4.16 -14.41
CA LEU A 85 7.94 4.16 -13.43
C LEU A 85 8.19 5.10 -12.23
N GLN A 86 9.45 5.26 -11.79
CA GLN A 86 9.76 6.16 -10.68
C GLN A 86 9.54 7.64 -11.07
N ASN A 87 9.85 7.99 -12.32
CA ASN A 87 9.64 9.33 -12.84
C ASN A 87 8.15 9.69 -12.95
N VAL A 88 7.30 8.73 -13.34
CA VAL A 88 5.84 8.93 -13.40
C VAL A 88 5.27 9.19 -12.00
N ARG A 89 5.64 8.37 -11.02
CA ARG A 89 5.17 8.56 -9.63
C ARG A 89 5.58 9.92 -9.06
N GLN A 90 6.81 10.37 -9.32
CA GLN A 90 7.29 11.68 -8.89
C GLN A 90 6.50 12.83 -9.52
N ARG A 91 6.12 12.71 -10.81
CA ARG A 91 5.28 13.71 -11.49
C ARG A 91 3.88 13.80 -10.87
N VAL A 92 3.25 12.64 -10.63
CA VAL A 92 1.92 12.60 -10.00
C VAL A 92 1.95 13.22 -8.60
N LEU A 93 2.98 12.94 -7.80
CA LEU A 93 3.09 13.54 -6.46
C LEU A 93 3.25 15.06 -6.51
N LYS A 94 4.01 15.59 -7.48
CA LYS A 94 4.14 17.03 -7.69
C LYS A 94 2.81 17.67 -8.10
N GLU A 95 2.09 17.05 -9.03
CA GLU A 95 0.77 17.52 -9.46
C GLU A 95 -0.25 17.54 -8.30
N VAL A 96 -0.22 16.52 -7.45
CA VAL A 96 -1.06 16.48 -6.23
C VAL A 96 -0.69 17.59 -5.26
N GLU A 97 0.60 17.88 -5.08
CA GLU A 97 1.05 18.98 -4.24
C GLU A 97 0.58 20.34 -4.79
N GLU A 98 0.75 20.58 -6.10
CA GLU A 98 0.34 21.81 -6.76
C GLU A 98 -1.19 22.03 -6.68
N THR A 99 -1.98 20.99 -6.94
CA THR A 99 -3.43 21.04 -6.82
C THR A 99 -3.88 21.27 -5.37
N HIS A 100 -3.19 20.69 -4.40
CA HIS A 100 -3.47 20.94 -2.99
C HIS A 100 -3.19 22.39 -2.59
N ARG A 101 -2.03 22.93 -2.97
CA ARG A 101 -1.64 24.33 -2.69
C ARG A 101 -2.62 25.32 -3.33
N THR A 102 -2.96 25.11 -4.59
CA THR A 102 -3.93 25.98 -5.30
C THR A 102 -5.31 25.96 -4.64
N ASN A 103 -5.78 24.80 -4.16
CA ASN A 103 -7.04 24.70 -3.43
C ASN A 103 -7.00 25.43 -2.09
N ILE A 104 -5.89 25.35 -1.35
CA ILE A 104 -5.69 26.10 -0.11
C ILE A 104 -5.77 27.61 -0.38
N TYR A 105 -5.04 28.10 -1.37
CA TYR A 105 -5.04 29.53 -1.72
C TYR A 105 -6.44 30.01 -2.13
N ARG A 106 -7.15 29.27 -2.99
CA ARG A 106 -8.53 29.61 -3.41
C ARG A 106 -9.50 29.65 -2.24
N SER A 107 -9.38 28.68 -1.31
CA SER A 107 -10.23 28.62 -0.11
C SER A 107 -9.99 29.83 0.80
N LEU A 108 -8.72 30.17 1.05
CA LEU A 108 -8.33 31.33 1.85
C LEU A 108 -8.80 32.64 1.21
N GLU A 109 -8.57 32.83 -0.09
CA GLU A 109 -9.02 34.01 -0.82
C GLU A 109 -10.53 34.20 -0.72
N ARG A 110 -11.30 33.13 -0.93
CA ARG A 110 -12.76 33.16 -0.80
C ARG A 110 -13.18 33.55 0.63
N ARG A 111 -12.58 32.96 1.66
CA ARG A 111 -12.87 33.27 3.06
C ARG A 111 -12.51 34.72 3.40
N LEU A 112 -11.42 35.22 2.83
CA LEU A 112 -10.96 36.59 3.03
C LEU A 112 -11.91 37.59 2.35
N GLN A 113 -12.38 37.30 1.13
CA GLN A 113 -13.42 38.11 0.46
C GLN A 113 -14.72 38.14 1.27
N VAL A 114 -15.18 37.00 1.78
CA VAL A 114 -16.37 36.94 2.64
C VAL A 114 -16.17 37.76 3.92
N ALA A 115 -15.02 37.61 4.59
CA ALA A 115 -14.72 38.35 5.80
C ALA A 115 -14.65 39.87 5.55
N LYS A 116 -14.09 40.30 4.40
CA LYS A 116 -14.08 41.70 3.96
C LYS A 116 -15.49 42.24 3.74
N ASN A 117 -16.36 41.47 3.09
CA ASN A 117 -17.75 41.87 2.84
C ASN A 117 -18.56 41.98 4.15
N LEU A 118 -18.25 41.14 5.14
CA LEU A 118 -18.87 41.17 6.47
C LEU A 118 -18.26 42.24 7.38
N GLY A 119 -17.06 42.75 7.07
CA GLY A 119 -16.33 43.70 7.90
C GLY A 119 -15.67 43.09 9.14
N ASP A 120 -15.52 41.77 9.21
CA ASP A 120 -14.96 41.06 10.36
C ASP A 120 -13.43 41.16 10.42
N GLN A 121 -12.93 42.25 11.02
CA GLN A 121 -11.49 42.53 11.13
C GLN A 121 -10.71 41.44 11.86
N ARG A 122 -11.31 40.79 12.87
CA ARG A 122 -10.67 39.68 13.61
C ARG A 122 -10.41 38.48 12.70
N LEU A 123 -11.37 38.14 11.85
CA LEU A 123 -11.27 37.00 10.94
C LEU A 123 -10.24 37.27 9.84
N ILE A 124 -10.19 38.51 9.33
CA ILE A 124 -9.19 38.93 8.34
C ILE A 124 -7.78 38.74 8.91
N GLY A 125 -7.51 39.23 10.13
CA GLY A 125 -6.18 39.08 10.75
C GLY A 125 -5.77 37.62 10.97
N MET A 126 -6.70 36.76 11.37
CA MET A 126 -6.42 35.31 11.48
C MET A 126 -6.08 34.69 10.12
N LEU A 127 -6.84 35.00 9.07
CA LEU A 127 -6.61 34.47 7.72
C LEU A 127 -5.29 34.98 7.12
N GLU A 128 -4.90 36.22 7.40
CA GLU A 128 -3.60 36.76 7.00
C GLU A 128 -2.45 36.03 7.70
N SER A 129 -2.61 35.67 8.98
CA SER A 129 -1.62 34.87 9.72
C SER A 129 -1.52 33.44 9.18
N GLU A 130 -2.65 32.82 8.82
CA GLU A 130 -2.67 31.49 8.17
C GLU A 130 -1.92 31.55 6.82
N LEU A 131 -2.11 32.61 6.04
CA LEU A 131 -1.42 32.81 4.77
C LEU A 131 0.11 32.92 4.95
N GLN A 132 0.56 33.66 5.97
CA GLN A 132 1.99 33.81 6.27
C GLN A 132 2.66 32.50 6.71
N GLN A 133 1.91 31.55 7.29
CA GLN A 133 2.44 30.25 7.71
C GLN A 133 2.59 29.25 6.56
N ILE A 134 1.87 29.46 5.46
CA ILE A 134 1.85 28.54 4.29
C ILE A 134 2.93 28.91 3.25
N VAL A 135 3.38 30.17 3.25
CA VAL A 135 4.49 30.68 2.42
C VAL A 135 5.82 30.24 3.00
#